data_AF-A0A5P2C2K9-F1
#
_entry.id   AF-A0A5P2C2K9-F1
#
_cell.length_a   1.000
_cell.length_b   1.000
_cell.length_c   1.000
_cell.angle_alpha   90.00
_cell.angle_beta   90.00
_cell.angle_gamma   90.00
#
_symmetry.space_group_name_H-M   'P 1'
#
loop_
_entity.id
_entity.type
_entity.pdbx_description
1 polymer ?
#
loop_
_entity_poly.entity_id
_entity_poly.type
_entity_poly.pdbx_seq_one_letter_code
_entity_poly.pdbx_strand_id
1 'polypeptide(L)'
;MGRRDEPTGAAGCLIAAVAAAVGFTVWLRGAGPGLSGGFEGERDLSLLYVELPLLVFGLPATAVVAWALTNSSLRHRTGRPARTAAATAASAITVTALAWAGLIWLDNRVAPFMGS
;
A
#
# COMPACT_ATOMS: atom_id res chain seq x y z
N MET A 1 7.47 -34.37 11.80
CA MET A 1 7.32 -33.77 10.45
C MET A 1 7.85 -32.35 10.52
N GLY A 2 9.08 -32.10 10.09
CA GLY A 2 9.75 -30.80 10.28
C GLY A 2 9.32 -29.80 9.22
N ARG A 3 8.66 -28.71 9.63
CA ARG A 3 8.37 -27.56 8.76
C ARG A 3 9.57 -26.63 8.77
N ARG A 4 10.49 -26.81 7.82
CA ARG A 4 11.62 -25.90 7.56
C ARG A 4 11.29 -24.86 6.49
N ASP A 5 10.04 -24.41 6.45
CA ASP A 5 9.59 -23.35 5.57
C ASP A 5 8.92 -22.28 6.42
N GLU A 6 9.66 -21.29 6.93
CA GLU A 6 8.96 -20.11 7.50
C GLU A 6 9.66 -18.75 7.57
N PRO A 7 10.92 -18.51 7.14
CA PRO A 7 11.39 -17.13 7.03
C PRO A 7 10.69 -16.36 5.89
N THR A 8 10.26 -17.08 4.84
CA THR A 8 9.60 -16.50 3.67
C THR A 8 8.13 -16.12 3.98
N GLY A 9 7.41 -16.95 4.74
CA GLY A 9 6.03 -16.64 5.17
C GLY A 9 5.95 -15.43 6.11
N ALA A 10 6.87 -15.37 7.09
CA ALA A 10 6.96 -14.24 8.02
C ALA A 10 7.30 -12.92 7.31
N ALA A 11 8.20 -12.95 6.32
CA ALA A 11 8.56 -11.77 5.53
C ALA A 11 7.37 -11.23 4.71
N GLY A 12 6.60 -12.11 4.07
CA GLY A 12 5.39 -11.71 3.35
C GLY A 12 4.33 -11.08 4.26
N CYS A 13 4.13 -11.65 5.46
CA CYS A 13 3.20 -11.08 6.45
C CYS A 13 3.65 -9.70 6.95
N LEU A 14 4.94 -9.53 7.23
CA LEU A 14 5.51 -8.23 7.63
C LEU A 14 5.32 -7.18 6.53
N ILE A 15 5.61 -7.53 5.27
CA ILE A 15 5.40 -6.62 4.13
C ILE A 15 3.93 -6.23 4.01
N ALA A 16 3.02 -7.19 4.14
CA ALA A 16 1.58 -6.92 4.10
C ALA A 16 1.13 -5.99 5.23
N ALA A 17 1.57 -6.24 6.47
CA ALA A 17 1.22 -5.43 7.63
C ALA A 17 1.76 -3.98 7.50
N VAL A 18 3.01 -3.82 7.07
CA VAL A 18 3.61 -2.50 6.86
C VAL A 18 2.89 -1.75 5.73
N ALA A 19 2.64 -2.41 4.61
CA ALA A 19 1.91 -1.80 3.48
C ALA A 19 0.48 -1.39 3.87
N ALA A 20 -0.20 -2.18 4.73
CA ALA A 20 -1.55 -1.86 5.20
C ALA A 20 -1.53 -0.64 6.12
N ALA A 21 -0.55 -0.56 7.02
CA ALA A 21 -0.34 0.60 7.88
C ALA A 21 -0.05 1.87 7.06
N VAL A 22 0.76 1.75 5.99
CA VAL A 22 1.03 2.86 5.07
C VAL A 22 -0.25 3.29 4.34
N GLY A 23 -1.04 2.36 3.80
CA GLY A 23 -2.33 2.68 3.16
C GLY A 23 -3.30 3.37 4.10
N PHE A 24 -3.39 2.90 5.34
CA PHE A 24 -4.23 3.51 6.37
C PHE A 24 -3.77 4.93 6.75
N THR A 25 -2.45 5.16 6.87
CA THR A 25 -1.91 6.49 7.18
C THR A 25 -2.06 7.49 6.04
N VAL A 26 -1.92 7.05 4.78
CA VAL A 26 -2.21 7.87 3.58
C VAL A 26 -3.69 8.27 3.58
N TRP A 27 -4.58 7.30 3.82
CA TRP A 27 -6.01 7.56 3.91
C TRP A 27 -6.35 8.56 5.03
N LEU A 28 -5.80 8.37 6.24
CA LEU A 28 -6.01 9.27 7.37
C LEU A 28 -5.60 10.73 7.07
N ARG A 29 -4.51 10.94 6.33
CA ARG A 29 -4.06 12.29 5.96
C ARG A 29 -4.95 12.94 4.91
N GLY A 30 -5.39 12.20 3.90
CA GLY A 30 -6.13 12.77 2.77
C GLY A 30 -7.65 12.81 2.96
N ALA A 31 -8.25 11.88 3.70
CA ALA A 31 -9.71 11.73 3.73
C ALA A 31 -10.44 12.74 4.64
N GLY A 32 -9.73 13.40 5.55
CA GLY A 32 -10.32 14.29 6.56
C GLY A 32 -11.27 15.35 5.99
N PRO A 33 -10.83 16.18 5.02
CA PRO A 33 -11.66 17.29 4.53
C PRO A 33 -12.86 16.85 3.68
N GLY A 34 -12.77 15.72 2.95
CA GLY A 34 -13.91 15.17 2.19
C GLY A 34 -14.96 14.44 3.04
N LEU A 35 -14.59 14.00 4.25
CA LEU A 35 -15.50 13.37 5.22
C LEU A 35 -16.22 14.39 6.11
N SER A 36 -15.61 15.56 6.37
CA SER A 36 -16.25 16.64 7.13
C SER A 36 -17.42 17.30 6.40
N GLY A 37 -17.50 17.14 5.08
CA GLY A 37 -18.55 17.69 4.22
C GLY A 37 -18.15 18.98 3.52
N GLY A 38 -18.57 19.14 2.27
CA GLY A 38 -18.34 20.33 1.44
C GLY A 38 -19.32 21.47 1.70
N PHE A 39 -19.23 22.52 0.87
CA PHE A 39 -20.01 23.77 1.01
C PHE A 39 -21.55 23.60 1.02
N GLU A 40 -22.11 22.46 0.59
CA GLU A 40 -23.56 22.15 0.72
C GLU A 40 -23.89 21.08 1.78
N GLY A 41 -22.92 20.59 2.56
CA GLY A 41 -23.11 19.42 3.44
C GLY A 41 -23.01 18.08 2.72
N GLU A 42 -22.66 18.08 1.44
CA GLU A 42 -22.38 16.89 0.64
C GLU A 42 -21.14 16.17 1.23
N ARG A 43 -21.31 14.91 1.65
CA ARG A 43 -20.21 14.06 2.15
C ARG A 43 -19.86 13.01 1.11
N ASP A 44 -18.59 12.91 0.75
CA ASP A 44 -18.12 11.85 -0.14
C ASP A 44 -17.88 10.55 0.64
N LEU A 45 -18.94 9.74 0.77
CA LEU A 45 -18.85 8.41 1.40
C LEU A 45 -17.98 7.43 0.58
N SER A 46 -17.68 7.73 -0.69
CA SER A 46 -16.77 6.93 -1.52
C SER A 46 -15.35 6.91 -0.93
N LEU A 47 -14.93 8.00 -0.26
CA LEU A 47 -13.66 8.03 0.47
C LEU A 47 -13.62 6.95 1.57
N LEU A 48 -14.76 6.64 2.19
CA LEU A 48 -14.82 5.65 3.26
C LEU A 48 -15.05 4.23 2.75
N TYR A 49 -15.93 4.04 1.75
CA TYR A 49 -16.32 2.70 1.28
C TYR A 49 -15.51 2.18 0.10
N VAL A 50 -14.84 3.05 -0.65
CA VAL A 50 -14.07 2.67 -1.85
C VAL A 50 -12.58 2.91 -1.62
N GLU A 51 -12.20 4.12 -1.22
CA GLU A 51 -10.78 4.49 -1.06
C GLU A 51 -10.13 3.79 0.15
N LEU A 52 -10.83 3.65 1.28
CA LEU A 52 -10.27 2.97 2.45
C LEU A 52 -9.99 1.48 2.16
N PRO A 53 -10.94 0.65 1.67
CA PRO A 53 -10.63 -0.74 1.35
C PRO A 53 -9.56 -0.84 0.26
N LEU A 54 -9.60 0.04 -0.74
CA LEU A 54 -8.63 0.03 -1.83
C LEU A 54 -7.21 0.31 -1.32
N LEU A 55 -7.02 1.30 -0.45
CA LEU A 55 -5.71 1.61 0.11
C LEU A 55 -5.28 0.57 1.16
N VAL A 56 -6.20 0.09 2.01
CA VAL A 56 -5.87 -0.88 3.07
C VAL A 56 -5.56 -2.27 2.50
N PHE A 57 -6.21 -2.70 1.42
CA PHE A 57 -5.99 -4.03 0.83
C PHE A 57 -5.17 -4.01 -0.47
N GLY A 58 -5.32 -2.98 -1.30
CA GLY A 58 -4.61 -2.85 -2.58
C GLY A 58 -3.11 -2.65 -2.41
N LEU A 59 -2.68 -1.80 -1.46
CA LEU A 59 -1.25 -1.59 -1.15
C LEU A 59 -0.56 -2.87 -0.65
N PRO A 60 -1.11 -3.61 0.34
CA PRO A 60 -0.56 -4.91 0.73
C PRO A 60 -0.51 -5.94 -0.39
N ALA A 61 -1.61 -6.09 -1.14
CA ALA A 61 -1.70 -7.08 -2.20
C ALA A 61 -0.63 -6.84 -3.27
N THR A 62 -0.48 -5.60 -3.72
CA THR A 62 0.53 -5.22 -4.73
C THR A 62 1.95 -5.35 -4.20
N ALA A 63 2.22 -4.97 -2.95
CA ALA A 63 3.53 -5.12 -2.31
C ALA A 63 3.95 -6.60 -2.18
N VAL A 64 3.03 -7.48 -1.78
CA VAL A 64 3.27 -8.93 -1.69
C VAL A 64 3.48 -9.54 -3.07
N VAL A 65 2.68 -9.14 -4.07
CA VAL A 65 2.85 -9.58 -5.46
C VAL A 65 4.22 -9.15 -6.01
N ALA A 66 4.62 -7.90 -5.80
CA ALA A 66 5.93 -7.40 -6.23
C ALA A 66 7.08 -8.17 -5.58
N TRP A 67 6.99 -8.43 -4.27
CA TRP A 67 7.97 -9.23 -3.54
C TRP A 67 8.02 -10.68 -4.04
N ALA A 68 6.87 -11.34 -4.20
CA ALA A 68 6.79 -12.72 -4.66
C ALA A 68 7.31 -12.87 -6.10
N LEU A 69 7.00 -11.90 -6.98
CA LEU A 69 7.45 -11.88 -8.37
C LEU A 69 8.96 -11.65 -8.47
N THR A 70 9.49 -10.69 -7.71
CA THR A 70 10.94 -10.40 -7.65
C THR A 70 11.70 -11.60 -7.12
N ASN A 71 11.18 -12.23 -6.06
CA ASN A 71 11.74 -13.45 -5.51
C ASN A 71 11.66 -14.55 -6.59
N SER A 72 10.52 -14.83 -7.21
CA SER A 72 10.39 -15.88 -8.24
C SER A 72 11.39 -15.70 -9.40
N SER A 73 11.47 -14.49 -9.95
CA SER A 73 12.33 -14.15 -11.09
C SER A 73 13.83 -14.32 -10.79
N LEU A 74 14.26 -13.92 -9.60
CA LEU A 74 15.67 -13.96 -9.18
C LEU A 74 16.11 -15.33 -8.65
N ARG A 75 15.18 -16.29 -8.49
CA ARG A 75 15.45 -17.63 -7.95
C ARG A 75 16.52 -18.38 -8.72
N HIS A 76 16.60 -18.16 -10.03
CA HIS A 76 17.51 -18.87 -10.92
C HIS A 76 18.80 -18.10 -11.23
N ARG A 77 18.90 -16.81 -10.86
CA ARG A 77 19.98 -15.92 -11.32
C ARG A 77 20.92 -15.42 -10.21
N THR A 78 20.52 -15.48 -8.95
CA THR A 78 21.27 -14.82 -7.85
C THR A 78 21.28 -15.62 -6.55
N GLY A 79 22.30 -15.39 -5.74
CA GLY A 79 22.40 -15.95 -4.39
C GLY A 79 21.26 -15.47 -3.48
N ARG A 80 20.93 -16.32 -2.50
CA ARG A 80 19.84 -16.10 -1.52
C ARG A 80 19.82 -14.70 -0.88
N PRO A 81 20.95 -14.09 -0.43
CA PRO A 81 20.92 -12.77 0.20
C PRO A 81 20.66 -11.60 -0.77
N ALA A 82 21.22 -11.67 -1.99
CA ALA A 82 21.00 -10.64 -3.01
C ALA A 82 19.54 -10.61 -3.47
N ARG A 83 18.93 -11.80 -3.60
CA ARG A 83 17.52 -11.98 -3.93
C ARG A 83 16.58 -11.41 -2.86
N THR A 84 16.86 -11.64 -1.58
CA THR A 84 16.04 -11.08 -0.49
C THR A 84 16.14 -9.57 -0.43
N ALA A 85 17.35 -9.00 -0.60
CA ALA A 85 17.55 -7.55 -0.61
C ALA A 85 16.84 -6.88 -1.80
N ALA A 86 16.91 -7.49 -2.98
CA ALA A 86 16.20 -7.00 -4.16
C ALA A 86 14.68 -7.06 -3.98
N ALA A 87 14.15 -8.15 -3.40
CA ALA A 87 12.71 -8.29 -3.17
C ALA A 87 12.20 -7.30 -2.11
N THR A 88 12.95 -7.06 -1.03
CA THR A 88 12.59 -6.04 -0.03
C THR A 88 12.65 -4.63 -0.61
N ALA A 89 13.70 -4.31 -1.39
CA ALA A 89 13.81 -3.02 -2.07
C ALA A 89 12.66 -2.81 -3.06
N ALA A 90 12.32 -3.82 -3.86
CA ALA A 90 11.18 -3.77 -4.78
C ALA A 90 9.87 -3.49 -4.03
N SER A 91 9.58 -4.22 -2.94
CA SER A 91 8.38 -3.96 -2.14
C SER A 91 8.36 -2.56 -1.53
N ALA A 92 9.49 -2.06 -1.04
CA ALA A 92 9.58 -0.72 -0.45
C ALA A 92 9.35 0.38 -1.50
N ILE A 93 9.90 0.20 -2.71
CA ILE A 93 9.68 1.11 -3.84
C ILE A 93 8.20 1.08 -4.25
N THR A 94 7.60 -0.11 -4.39
CA THR A 94 6.17 -0.25 -4.73
C THR A 94 5.28 0.44 -3.70
N VAL A 95 5.51 0.22 -2.40
CA VAL A 95 4.74 0.85 -1.33
C VAL A 95 4.91 2.37 -1.34
N THR A 96 6.14 2.86 -1.49
CA THR A 96 6.40 4.32 -1.55
C THR A 96 5.73 4.97 -2.75
N ALA A 97 5.82 4.35 -3.93
CA ALA A 97 5.21 4.86 -5.15
C ALA A 97 3.68 4.89 -5.07
N LEU A 98 3.07 3.83 -4.54
CA LEU A 98 1.63 3.75 -4.36
C LEU A 98 1.13 4.71 -3.28
N ALA A 99 1.87 4.88 -2.18
CA ALA A 99 1.56 5.86 -1.15
C ALA A 99 1.57 7.28 -1.72
N TRP A 100 2.58 7.60 -2.53
CA TRP A 100 2.70 8.89 -3.19
C TRP A 100 1.58 9.14 -4.20
N ALA A 101 1.27 8.14 -5.04
CA ALA A 101 0.15 8.21 -5.97
C ALA A 101 -1.20 8.37 -5.25
N GLY A 102 -1.40 7.68 -4.11
CA GLY A 102 -2.59 7.79 -3.28
C GLY A 102 -2.75 9.19 -2.67
N LEU A 103 -1.66 9.82 -2.23
CA LEU A 103 -1.70 11.20 -1.74
C LEU A 103 -2.09 12.18 -2.85
N ILE A 104 -1.50 12.05 -4.05
CA ILE A 104 -1.85 12.91 -5.21
C ILE A 104 -3.31 12.72 -5.61
N TRP A 105 -3.78 11.47 -5.62
CA TRP A 105 -5.17 11.15 -5.93
C TRP A 105 -6.12 11.80 -4.92
N LEU A 106 -5.85 11.65 -3.62
CA LEU A 106 -6.66 12.25 -2.56
C LEU A 106 -6.62 13.79 -2.62
N ASP A 107 -5.46 14.40 -2.84
CA ASP A 107 -5.35 15.87 -3.00
C ASP A 107 -6.25 16.36 -4.14
N ASN A 108 -6.24 15.69 -5.29
CA ASN A 108 -7.10 16.04 -6.43
C ASN A 108 -8.60 15.82 -6.13
N ARG A 109 -8.94 14.77 -5.36
CA ARG A 109 -10.34 14.46 -4.98
C ARG A 109 -10.86 15.43 -3.93
N VAL A 110 -9.99 15.99 -3.11
CA VAL A 110 -10.34 16.83 -1.98
C VAL A 110 -10.23 18.32 -2.28
N ALA A 111 -9.48 18.71 -3.31
CA ALA A 111 -9.37 20.09 -3.79
C ALA A 111 -10.70 20.84 -3.94
N PRO A 112 -11.80 20.24 -4.43
CA PRO A 112 -13.10 20.91 -4.51
C PRO A 112 -13.71 21.31 -3.15
N PHE A 113 -13.33 20.62 -2.06
CA PHE A 113 -13.86 20.87 -0.71
C PHE A 113 -13.05 21.91 0.06
N MET A 114 -11.83 22.24 -0.38
CA MET A 114 -10.96 23.16 0.35
C MET A 114 -11.25 24.65 0.08
N GLY A 115 -12.14 24.97 -0.86
CA GLY A 115 -12.54 26.35 -1.18
C GLY A 115 -11.39 27.16 -1.79
N SER A 116 -11.46 27.44 -3.08
CA SER A 116 -10.72 28.54 -3.71
C SER A 116 -11.41 29.86 -3.47
#